data_AF-A0A2N2C2K8-F1
#
_entry.id   AF-A0A2N2C2K8-F1
#
_cell.length_a   1.000
_cell.length_b   1.000
_cell.length_c   1.000
_cell.angle_alpha   90.00
_cell.angle_beta   90.00
_cell.angle_gamma   90.00
#
_symmetry.space_group_name_H-M   'P 1'
#
loop_
_entity.id
_entity.type
_entity.pdbx_description
1 polymer ?
#
loop_
_entity_poly.entity_id
_entity_poly.type
_entity_poly.pdbx_seq_one_letter_code
_entity_poly.pdbx_strand_id
1 'polypeptide(L)'
;RTLHEIYLSAFEKVVKQAKPATIMAAYNKLNGTYCCENTWLLDDILRKQWGFSGVVVSDWGATNDRIKSINASMDLEMPGNAKDNDKKVADALDQGQLNPNTVDASLSRLLSLIQSHPTDGKPFNSEIHHQLARKIASQSFVLLKNDGILPLNDKEGILIVGDMAKYPRYQGSGSSLISPTKLPSLTDVFDSEQIPYTYTRGFGNDSGSDESLVDEALSLAKKAKVVLIMAGLPETYESEGFDREHMDMPKSHNELISKISEINKNTVVILSAGSPVTMPWLDSASAVLHTYLGGQAGSEAIVDVLFGNVNPSGKLAESYPKDIKDTPCYSTFAQPGRNACYKESIFVGYRYYDTFNVDVLFPFGFGLSYTTFSYSDIKVECEFPNLTVSFVIKNSGKVSGSEVTQLYIHHKDPKIFKAKRELKGFEKVHLNPNESKTVTLSLCDRSFSYYNTDVKTWVIENGEYEIQIGSSLKNIHLKESVTYDKNTMDIPVNCQSQFIPDYYDRHHPISISDGNFTQLTGIPIPFAFKRKEEPFTINSTITELSEVWIGRLLASVALKQSKKMMPSAVNDEKIMKMVHTGVMESPLRSLVAMSNGALTHSLVQGIISIANKKYFQAIKYFLSN
;
A
#
# COMPACT_ATOMS: atom_id res chain seq x y z
N ARG A 1 -10.08 10.23 -15.22
CA ARG A 1 -10.91 9.08 -14.78
C ARG A 1 -10.23 8.27 -13.68
N THR A 2 -9.08 7.63 -13.95
CA THR A 2 -8.36 6.78 -12.99
C THR A 2 -8.13 7.42 -11.63
N LEU A 3 -7.73 8.69 -11.61
CA LEU A 3 -7.55 9.45 -10.38
C LEU A 3 -8.80 9.45 -9.48
N HIS A 4 -10.00 9.64 -10.04
CA HIS A 4 -11.25 9.65 -9.29
C HIS A 4 -11.73 8.24 -8.89
N GLU A 5 -11.55 7.24 -9.75
CA GLU A 5 -12.05 5.87 -9.51
C GLU A 5 -11.14 5.03 -8.63
N ILE A 6 -9.82 5.27 -8.66
CA ILE A 6 -8.80 4.48 -7.96
C ILE A 6 -8.21 5.29 -6.79
N TYR A 7 -7.41 6.32 -7.08
CA TYR A 7 -6.52 6.91 -6.08
C TYR A 7 -7.19 7.92 -5.15
N LEU A 8 -8.21 8.65 -5.61
CA LEU A 8 -8.97 9.61 -4.78
C LEU A 8 -10.18 8.99 -4.08
N SER A 9 -10.66 7.83 -4.54
CA SER A 9 -11.91 7.22 -4.05
C SER A 9 -11.87 6.91 -2.55
N ALA A 10 -10.71 6.45 -2.04
CA ALA A 10 -10.54 6.21 -0.61
C ALA A 10 -10.58 7.52 0.20
N PHE A 11 -9.87 8.56 -0.26
CA PHE A 11 -9.88 9.88 0.39
C PHE A 11 -11.27 10.51 0.36
N GLU A 12 -11.99 10.45 -0.77
CA GLU A 12 -13.36 10.95 -0.89
C GLU A 12 -14.28 10.33 0.17
N LYS A 13 -14.22 9.00 0.33
CA LYS A 13 -15.02 8.28 1.33
C LYS A 13 -14.66 8.70 2.75
N VAL A 14 -13.38 8.71 3.10
CA VAL A 14 -12.93 9.09 4.46
C VAL A 14 -13.30 10.52 4.78
N VAL A 15 -13.10 11.46 3.85
CA VAL A 15 -13.47 12.88 4.03
C VAL A 15 -14.96 13.03 4.26
N LYS A 16 -15.79 12.44 3.39
CA LYS A 16 -17.25 12.62 3.45
C LYS A 16 -17.90 11.89 4.62
N GLN A 17 -17.37 10.73 5.02
CA GLN A 17 -17.98 9.87 6.05
C GLN A 17 -17.38 10.07 7.43
N ALA A 18 -16.05 10.16 7.55
CA ALA A 18 -15.35 10.19 8.83
C ALA A 18 -14.86 11.58 9.23
N LYS A 19 -14.74 12.53 8.28
CA LYS A 19 -14.31 13.93 8.52
C LYS A 19 -13.00 13.99 9.32
N PRO A 20 -11.88 13.48 8.78
CA PRO A 20 -10.61 13.44 9.50
C PRO A 20 -10.15 14.86 9.90
N ALA A 21 -9.47 14.97 11.04
CA ALA A 21 -8.95 16.25 11.52
C ALA A 21 -7.82 16.78 10.62
N THR A 22 -7.02 15.87 10.05
CA THR A 22 -5.87 16.19 9.20
C THR A 22 -5.78 15.29 7.98
N ILE A 23 -5.19 15.82 6.90
CA ILE A 23 -4.76 15.07 5.70
C ILE A 23 -3.34 15.48 5.37
N MET A 24 -2.51 14.51 4.97
CA MET A 24 -1.12 14.76 4.57
C MET A 24 -1.00 14.80 3.04
N ALA A 25 -0.38 15.87 2.52
CA ALA A 25 -0.08 16.01 1.10
C ALA A 25 1.22 15.27 0.74
N ALA A 26 1.18 14.48 -0.34
CA ALA A 26 2.27 13.60 -0.74
C ALA A 26 3.47 14.34 -1.36
N TYR A 27 4.63 13.66 -1.40
CA TYR A 27 5.87 14.16 -2.01
C TYR A 27 5.80 14.39 -3.52
N ASN A 28 5.10 13.51 -4.23
CA ASN A 28 5.21 13.41 -5.68
C ASN A 28 4.51 14.56 -6.42
N LYS A 29 4.77 14.64 -7.72
CA LYS A 29 3.97 15.45 -8.64
C LYS A 29 2.76 14.67 -9.11
N LEU A 30 1.66 15.37 -9.31
CA LEU A 30 0.49 14.92 -10.04
C LEU A 30 0.37 15.77 -11.31
N ASN A 31 0.52 15.12 -12.48
CA ASN A 31 0.45 15.78 -13.79
C ASN A 31 1.30 17.06 -13.91
N GLY A 32 2.52 17.03 -13.33
CA GLY A 32 3.49 18.12 -13.42
C GLY A 32 3.55 19.06 -12.22
N THR A 33 2.54 19.06 -11.34
CA THR A 33 2.48 19.94 -10.15
C THR A 33 2.66 19.12 -8.87
N TYR A 34 3.52 19.57 -7.96
CA TYR A 34 3.70 18.92 -6.65
C TYR A 34 2.40 18.92 -5.86
N CYS A 35 2.09 17.82 -5.18
CA CYS A 35 0.82 17.69 -4.45
C CYS A 35 0.63 18.78 -3.37
N CYS A 36 1.71 19.21 -2.70
CA CYS A 36 1.69 20.33 -1.75
C CYS A 36 1.35 21.70 -2.37
N GLU A 37 1.49 21.86 -3.68
CA GLU A 37 1.28 23.12 -4.42
C GLU A 37 0.07 23.04 -5.36
N ASN A 38 -0.69 21.95 -5.31
CA ASN A 38 -1.72 21.68 -6.29
C ASN A 38 -3.09 22.18 -5.82
N THR A 39 -3.45 23.42 -6.19
CA THR A 39 -4.74 24.04 -5.85
C THR A 39 -5.93 23.20 -6.31
N TRP A 40 -5.85 22.57 -7.48
CA TRP A 40 -6.92 21.71 -7.96
C TRP A 40 -7.15 20.52 -7.01
N LEU A 41 -6.08 19.90 -6.51
CA LEU A 41 -6.16 18.78 -5.57
C LEU A 41 -6.62 19.22 -4.18
N LEU A 42 -5.93 20.21 -3.59
CA LEU A 42 -6.04 20.57 -2.18
C LEU A 42 -7.19 21.54 -1.87
N ASP A 43 -7.64 22.33 -2.84
CA ASP A 43 -8.74 23.29 -2.67
C ASP A 43 -9.97 22.86 -3.49
N ASP A 44 -9.84 22.73 -4.81
CA ASP A 44 -11.01 22.46 -5.66
C ASP A 44 -11.64 21.09 -5.37
N ILE A 45 -10.85 20.00 -5.35
CA ILE A 45 -11.36 18.67 -5.03
C ILE A 45 -11.62 18.56 -3.53
N LEU A 46 -10.56 18.69 -2.72
CA LEU A 46 -10.61 18.33 -1.31
C LEU A 46 -11.57 19.22 -0.50
N ARG A 47 -11.51 20.55 -0.67
CA ARG A 47 -12.35 21.48 0.12
C ARG A 47 -13.66 21.80 -0.56
N LYS A 48 -13.65 22.26 -1.82
CA LYS A 48 -14.86 22.74 -2.50
C LYS A 48 -15.79 21.58 -2.89
N GLN A 49 -15.27 20.49 -3.44
CA GLN A 49 -16.11 19.36 -3.85
C GLN A 49 -16.43 18.39 -2.71
N TRP A 50 -15.49 18.09 -1.82
CA TRP A 50 -15.72 17.10 -0.75
C TRP A 50 -16.06 17.71 0.60
N GLY A 51 -15.89 19.02 0.79
CA GLY A 51 -16.24 19.71 2.02
C GLY A 51 -15.24 19.50 3.17
N PHE A 52 -13.96 19.20 2.88
CA PHE A 52 -12.96 19.04 3.91
C PHE A 52 -12.68 20.35 4.66
N SER A 53 -12.95 20.35 5.97
CA SER A 53 -12.73 21.51 6.85
C SER A 53 -11.49 21.39 7.73
N GLY A 54 -10.78 20.25 7.70
CA GLY A 54 -9.61 20.00 8.52
C GLY A 54 -8.34 20.68 8.00
N VAL A 55 -7.21 20.30 8.61
CA VAL A 55 -5.88 20.84 8.31
C VAL A 55 -5.16 19.96 7.28
N VAL A 56 -4.59 20.58 6.26
CA VAL A 56 -3.66 19.91 5.32
C VAL A 56 -2.23 20.14 5.79
N VAL A 57 -1.51 19.05 6.07
CA VAL A 57 -0.10 19.06 6.45
C VAL A 57 0.76 18.58 5.28
N SER A 58 1.98 19.09 5.13
CA SER A 58 2.94 18.48 4.19
C SER A 58 3.49 17.18 4.77
N ASP A 59 3.87 16.24 3.91
CA ASP A 59 4.86 15.24 4.30
C ASP A 59 6.22 15.92 4.62
N TRP A 60 7.14 15.20 5.26
CA TRP A 60 8.38 15.74 5.81
C TRP A 60 9.31 16.24 4.70
N GLY A 61 9.38 17.56 4.50
CA GLY A 61 10.17 18.17 3.43
C GLY A 61 9.49 18.09 2.05
N ALA A 62 8.17 17.88 1.99
CA ALA A 62 7.42 17.89 0.73
C ALA A 62 7.09 19.31 0.21
N THR A 63 7.24 20.33 1.06
CA THR A 63 7.03 21.74 0.67
C THR A 63 8.18 22.22 -0.22
N ASN A 64 7.93 22.42 -1.53
CA ASN A 64 8.95 22.93 -2.46
C ASN A 64 8.89 24.46 -2.59
N ASP A 65 7.67 25.03 -2.63
CA ASP A 65 7.43 26.47 -2.61
C ASP A 65 6.36 26.83 -1.58
N ARG A 66 6.78 27.51 -0.50
CA ARG A 66 5.91 27.83 0.64
C ARG A 66 4.73 28.73 0.24
N ILE A 67 4.96 29.72 -0.63
CA ILE A 67 3.93 30.69 -1.02
C ILE A 67 2.88 29.99 -1.91
N LYS A 68 3.32 29.20 -2.89
CA LYS A 68 2.41 28.39 -3.70
C LYS A 68 1.63 27.38 -2.85
N SER A 69 2.28 26.77 -1.87
CA SER A 69 1.62 25.79 -1.00
C SER A 69 0.50 26.42 -0.16
N ILE A 70 0.73 27.61 0.42
CA ILE A 70 -0.32 28.34 1.15
C ILE A 70 -1.47 28.72 0.20
N ASN A 71 -1.16 29.22 -1.01
CA ASN A 71 -2.17 29.54 -2.02
C ASN A 71 -2.94 28.30 -2.52
N ALA A 72 -2.34 27.11 -2.46
CA ALA A 72 -2.99 25.83 -2.72
C ALA A 72 -3.80 25.30 -1.53
N SER A 73 -3.86 26.04 -0.42
CA SER A 73 -4.53 25.64 0.83
C SER A 73 -3.85 24.52 1.62
N MET A 74 -2.53 24.37 1.47
CA MET A 74 -1.70 23.62 2.42
C MET A 74 -1.45 24.48 3.66
N ASP A 75 -1.91 23.99 4.82
CA ASP A 75 -1.97 24.80 6.04
C ASP A 75 -0.64 24.77 6.80
N LEU A 76 -0.06 23.58 6.97
CA LEU A 76 1.12 23.37 7.81
C LEU A 76 2.26 22.72 7.04
N GLU A 77 3.43 23.36 7.06
CA GLU A 77 4.69 22.76 6.60
C GLU A 77 5.31 21.92 7.72
N MET A 78 5.81 20.73 7.35
CA MET A 78 6.51 19.81 8.23
C MET A 78 7.86 19.37 7.61
N PRO A 79 8.92 19.18 8.40
CA PRO A 79 9.03 19.48 9.83
C PRO A 79 9.13 21.00 10.13
N GLY A 80 8.94 21.38 11.39
CA GLY A 80 9.04 22.78 11.84
C GLY A 80 10.46 23.37 11.83
N ASN A 81 10.63 24.58 12.41
CA ASN A 81 11.86 25.40 12.42
C ASN A 81 12.33 25.92 11.04
N ALA A 82 11.41 26.07 10.08
CA ALA A 82 11.69 26.61 8.76
C ALA A 82 11.71 28.16 8.74
N LYS A 83 12.59 28.78 9.55
CA LYS A 83 12.69 30.25 9.69
C LYS A 83 12.80 31.00 8.35
N ASP A 84 13.50 30.40 7.39
CA ASP A 84 13.63 30.95 6.04
C ASP A 84 12.29 30.98 5.29
N ASN A 85 11.46 29.95 5.44
CA ASN A 85 10.14 29.90 4.82
C ASN A 85 9.14 30.80 5.53
N ASP A 86 9.21 30.92 6.86
CA ASP A 86 8.41 31.89 7.62
C ASP A 86 8.73 33.33 7.19
N LYS A 87 10.03 33.63 7.01
CA LYS A 87 10.47 34.92 6.48
C LYS A 87 9.94 35.17 5.07
N LYS A 88 10.00 34.17 4.17
CA LYS A 88 9.43 34.29 2.81
C LYS A 88 7.94 34.62 2.85
N VAL A 89 7.19 34.04 3.79
CA VAL A 89 5.76 34.34 3.95
C VAL A 89 5.55 35.79 4.39
N ALA A 90 6.30 36.27 5.38
CA ALA A 90 6.23 37.67 5.82
C ALA A 90 6.60 38.65 4.70
N ASP A 91 7.74 38.40 4.02
CA ASP A 91 8.19 39.23 2.90
C ASP A 91 7.15 39.23 1.75
N ALA A 92 6.50 38.09 1.47
CA ALA A 92 5.46 37.99 0.45
C ALA A 92 4.16 38.73 0.83
N LEU A 93 3.81 38.78 2.12
CA LEU A 93 2.69 39.60 2.62
C LEU A 93 3.00 41.09 2.46
N ASP A 94 4.18 41.53 2.90
CA ASP A 94 4.61 42.93 2.80
C ASP A 94 4.68 43.41 1.35
N GLN A 95 5.06 42.52 0.42
CA GLN A 95 5.15 42.80 -1.01
C GLN A 95 3.81 42.62 -1.76
N GLY A 96 2.73 42.21 -1.09
CA GLY A 96 1.42 41.95 -1.70
C GLY A 96 1.39 40.74 -2.65
N GLN A 97 2.38 39.83 -2.55
CA GLN A 97 2.45 38.58 -3.32
C GLN A 97 1.63 37.45 -2.70
N LEU A 98 1.25 37.59 -1.42
CA LEU A 98 0.37 36.68 -0.71
C LEU A 98 -0.82 37.46 -0.15
N ASN A 99 -2.04 36.95 -0.35
CA ASN A 99 -3.24 37.56 0.20
C ASN A 99 -3.34 37.25 1.72
N PRO A 100 -3.43 38.27 2.59
CA PRO A 100 -3.58 38.05 4.03
C PRO A 100 -4.74 37.12 4.40
N ASN A 101 -5.87 37.21 3.68
CA ASN A 101 -7.03 36.36 3.91
C ASN A 101 -6.73 34.86 3.67
N THR A 102 -5.80 34.53 2.77
CA THR A 102 -5.38 33.14 2.54
C THR A 102 -4.63 32.61 3.76
N VAL A 103 -3.77 33.43 4.37
CA VAL A 103 -3.04 33.08 5.60
C VAL A 103 -4.00 32.95 6.77
N ASP A 104 -4.92 33.90 6.94
CA ASP A 104 -5.93 33.88 7.99
C ASP A 104 -6.84 32.65 7.92
N ALA A 105 -7.17 32.20 6.71
CA ALA A 105 -7.95 30.98 6.51
C ALA A 105 -7.19 29.74 7.00
N SER A 106 -5.89 29.62 6.68
CA SER A 106 -5.04 28.53 7.16
C SER A 106 -4.84 28.58 8.68
N LEU A 107 -4.61 29.77 9.24
CA LEU A 107 -4.47 29.98 10.68
C LEU A 107 -5.76 29.60 11.41
N SER A 108 -6.92 29.99 10.89
CA SER A 108 -8.23 29.67 11.48
C SER A 108 -8.44 28.17 11.60
N ARG A 109 -8.05 27.39 10.58
CA ARG A 109 -8.12 25.91 10.62
C ARG A 109 -7.17 25.32 11.65
N LEU A 110 -5.95 25.84 11.74
CA LEU A 110 -4.97 25.40 12.75
C LEU A 110 -5.45 25.69 14.17
N LEU A 111 -5.97 26.89 14.42
CA LEU A 111 -6.54 27.26 15.73
C LEU A 111 -7.74 26.38 16.07
N SER A 112 -8.61 26.08 15.09
CA SER A 112 -9.73 25.17 15.28
C SER A 112 -9.27 23.74 15.63
N LEU A 113 -8.21 23.25 14.98
CA LEU A 113 -7.60 21.95 15.31
C LEU A 113 -7.11 21.92 16.76
N ILE A 114 -6.35 22.93 17.19
CA ILE A 114 -5.81 23.05 18.55
C ILE A 114 -6.95 23.10 19.59
N GLN A 115 -7.99 23.88 19.32
CA GLN A 115 -9.12 24.03 20.23
C GLN A 115 -9.96 22.75 20.34
N SER A 116 -10.11 22.00 19.25
CA SER A 116 -10.94 20.80 19.20
C SER A 116 -10.24 19.53 19.72
N HIS A 117 -8.91 19.52 19.78
CA HIS A 117 -8.12 18.35 20.17
C HIS A 117 -7.12 18.66 21.31
N PRO A 118 -7.61 19.03 22.51
CA PRO A 118 -6.72 19.28 23.64
C PRO A 118 -6.01 17.98 24.07
N THR A 119 -4.73 18.09 24.42
CA THR A 119 -3.99 16.97 25.03
C THR A 119 -4.53 16.70 26.43
N ASP A 120 -5.12 15.54 26.66
CA ASP A 120 -5.74 15.19 27.95
C ASP A 120 -4.88 14.28 28.84
N GLY A 121 -3.72 13.82 28.34
CA GLY A 121 -2.73 13.05 29.10
C GLY A 121 -3.26 11.74 29.69
N LYS A 122 -4.36 11.19 29.17
CA LYS A 122 -4.99 10.00 29.75
C LYS A 122 -4.05 8.79 29.67
N PRO A 123 -3.86 8.04 30.77
CA PRO A 123 -3.11 6.80 30.73
C PRO A 123 -3.84 5.75 29.89
N PHE A 124 -3.08 4.90 29.20
CA PHE A 124 -3.62 3.73 28.50
C PHE A 124 -3.23 2.44 29.22
N ASN A 125 -3.98 1.37 28.97
CA ASN A 125 -3.67 0.05 29.51
C ASN A 125 -3.02 -0.80 28.40
N SER A 126 -1.70 -1.03 28.52
CA SER A 126 -0.92 -1.79 27.54
C SER A 126 -1.42 -3.22 27.36
N GLU A 127 -1.88 -3.88 28.43
CA GLU A 127 -2.35 -5.27 28.35
C GLU A 127 -3.66 -5.38 27.57
N ILE A 128 -4.62 -4.49 27.82
CA ILE A 128 -5.89 -4.45 27.05
C ILE A 128 -5.59 -4.19 25.56
N HIS A 129 -4.65 -3.29 25.27
CA HIS A 129 -4.25 -2.99 23.90
C HIS A 129 -3.50 -4.15 23.25
N HIS A 130 -2.71 -4.90 24.01
CA HIS A 130 -2.02 -6.10 23.54
C HIS A 130 -3.00 -7.22 23.19
N GLN A 131 -4.02 -7.45 24.02
CA GLN A 131 -5.09 -8.42 23.72
C GLN A 131 -5.92 -8.00 22.51
N LEU A 132 -6.18 -6.69 22.35
CA LEU A 132 -6.81 -6.18 21.13
C LEU A 132 -5.93 -6.42 19.90
N ALA A 133 -4.62 -6.19 20.00
CA ALA A 133 -3.67 -6.47 18.91
C ALA A 133 -3.67 -7.96 18.54
N ARG A 134 -3.69 -8.88 19.52
CA ARG A 134 -3.79 -10.34 19.29
C ARG A 134 -5.06 -10.70 18.51
N LYS A 135 -6.19 -10.10 18.89
CA LYS A 135 -7.48 -10.28 18.21
C LYS A 135 -7.47 -9.73 16.78
N ILE A 136 -6.89 -8.55 16.55
CA ILE A 136 -6.77 -7.96 15.21
C ILE A 136 -5.89 -8.84 14.33
N ALA A 137 -4.72 -9.24 14.83
CA ALA A 137 -3.78 -10.10 14.09
C ALA A 137 -4.41 -11.43 13.66
N SER A 138 -5.03 -12.17 14.59
CA SER A 138 -5.66 -13.47 14.29
C SER A 138 -6.82 -13.37 13.29
N GLN A 139 -7.52 -12.23 13.25
CA GLN A 139 -8.57 -11.95 12.27
C GLN A 139 -8.07 -11.43 10.92
N SER A 140 -6.79 -11.05 10.84
CA SER A 140 -6.13 -10.52 9.63
C SER A 140 -5.37 -11.60 8.87
N PHE A 141 -5.01 -12.70 9.55
CA PHE A 141 -4.32 -13.81 8.91
C PHE A 141 -5.19 -14.51 7.87
N VAL A 142 -4.57 -14.82 6.75
CA VAL A 142 -5.21 -15.43 5.59
C VAL A 142 -4.68 -16.84 5.42
N LEU A 143 -5.55 -17.84 5.56
CA LEU A 143 -5.21 -19.20 5.22
C LEU A 143 -5.26 -19.35 3.69
N LEU A 144 -4.09 -19.48 3.06
CA LEU A 144 -3.96 -19.53 1.60
C LEU A 144 -4.11 -20.95 1.04
N LYS A 145 -3.58 -21.94 1.75
CA LYS A 145 -3.68 -23.36 1.42
C LYS A 145 -3.85 -24.17 2.70
N ASN A 146 -4.63 -25.25 2.64
CA ASN A 146 -4.73 -26.22 3.73
C ASN A 146 -5.27 -27.56 3.22
N ASP A 147 -4.42 -28.58 3.16
CA ASP A 147 -4.75 -29.93 2.72
C ASP A 147 -5.29 -30.80 3.88
N GLY A 148 -5.80 -30.16 4.94
CA GLY A 148 -6.41 -30.79 6.11
C GLY A 148 -5.49 -30.93 7.32
N ILE A 149 -4.26 -30.39 7.27
CA ILE A 149 -3.31 -30.42 8.39
C ILE A 149 -3.65 -29.40 9.50
N LEU A 150 -4.22 -28.25 9.13
CA LEU A 150 -4.65 -27.23 10.10
C LEU A 150 -6.16 -27.33 10.38
N PRO A 151 -6.61 -27.13 11.63
CA PRO A 151 -5.79 -26.89 12.83
C PRO A 151 -5.02 -28.14 13.28
N LEU A 152 -3.89 -27.94 13.95
CA LEU A 152 -3.07 -29.02 14.51
C LEU A 152 -3.80 -29.69 15.68
N ASN A 153 -3.99 -31.01 15.58
CA ASN A 153 -4.66 -31.79 16.62
C ASN A 153 -3.71 -32.30 17.72
N ASP A 154 -2.40 -32.36 17.42
CA ASP A 154 -1.37 -32.85 18.34
C ASP A 154 -0.36 -31.72 18.60
N LYS A 155 0.06 -31.59 19.86
CA LYS A 155 1.07 -30.63 20.32
C LYS A 155 2.48 -31.24 20.32
N GLU A 156 2.62 -32.55 20.11
CA GLU A 156 3.89 -33.25 20.11
C GLU A 156 4.52 -33.40 18.73
N GLY A 157 5.85 -33.55 18.70
CA GLY A 157 6.59 -33.83 17.47
C GLY A 157 6.65 -32.66 16.49
N ILE A 158 6.49 -31.44 16.98
CA ILE A 158 6.56 -30.21 16.20
C ILE A 158 8.03 -29.79 16.03
N LEU A 159 8.44 -29.57 14.78
CA LEU A 159 9.69 -28.89 14.45
C LEU A 159 9.39 -27.47 13.97
N ILE A 160 10.01 -26.47 14.59
CA ILE A 160 9.99 -25.09 14.15
C ILE A 160 11.28 -24.80 13.39
N VAL A 161 11.16 -24.28 12.17
CA VAL A 161 12.28 -23.95 11.28
C VAL A 161 12.22 -22.47 10.90
N GLY A 162 13.35 -21.77 10.99
CA GLY A 162 13.53 -20.41 10.50
C GLY A 162 13.71 -19.36 11.60
N ASP A 163 14.62 -18.42 11.37
CA ASP A 163 14.94 -17.34 12.33
C ASP A 163 13.74 -16.48 12.71
N MET A 164 12.78 -16.32 11.81
CA MET A 164 11.57 -15.52 12.05
C MET A 164 10.71 -16.10 13.19
N ALA A 165 10.96 -17.35 13.62
CA ALA A 165 10.34 -17.90 14.83
C ALA A 165 10.88 -17.28 16.12
N LYS A 166 12.16 -16.86 16.16
CA LYS A 166 12.82 -16.19 17.30
C LYS A 166 12.83 -14.67 17.15
N TYR A 167 12.92 -14.18 15.92
CA TYR A 167 12.98 -12.77 15.57
C TYR A 167 11.82 -12.42 14.64
N PRO A 168 10.60 -12.24 15.18
CA PRO A 168 9.40 -12.09 14.35
C PRO A 168 9.50 -10.87 13.43
N ARG A 169 9.11 -11.04 12.16
CA ARG A 169 8.86 -9.92 11.25
C ARG A 169 7.42 -9.44 11.45
N TYR A 170 7.25 -8.36 12.22
CA TYR A 170 5.95 -7.95 12.76
C TYR A 170 5.42 -6.60 12.25
N GLN A 171 6.26 -5.75 11.65
CA GLN A 171 5.88 -4.44 11.12
C GLN A 171 6.76 -4.08 9.92
N GLY A 172 6.47 -2.96 9.25
CA GLY A 172 7.34 -2.40 8.21
C GLY A 172 8.53 -1.63 8.80
N SER A 173 9.42 -1.16 7.93
CA SER A 173 10.56 -0.30 8.31
C SER A 173 10.35 1.14 7.84
N GLY A 174 11.14 2.09 8.33
CA GLY A 174 11.00 3.52 8.03
C GLY A 174 10.18 4.27 9.09
N SER A 175 9.41 5.28 8.67
CA SER A 175 8.57 6.13 9.54
C SER A 175 7.49 5.37 10.31
N SER A 176 7.11 4.18 9.85
CA SER A 176 6.13 3.31 10.51
C SER A 176 6.73 2.42 11.62
N LEU A 177 8.03 2.48 11.88
CA LEU A 177 8.70 1.65 12.90
C LEU A 177 8.32 2.10 14.32
N ILE A 178 7.72 1.20 15.09
CA ILE A 178 7.28 1.45 16.48
C ILE A 178 8.01 0.51 17.44
N SER A 179 8.43 1.04 18.60
CA SER A 179 8.88 0.20 19.73
C SER A 179 7.67 -0.45 20.41
N PRO A 180 7.48 -1.79 20.33
CA PRO A 180 6.31 -2.45 20.87
C PRO A 180 6.33 -2.49 22.40
N THR A 181 5.16 -2.57 23.03
CA THR A 181 5.05 -2.73 24.49
C THR A 181 5.42 -4.14 24.95
N LYS A 182 5.11 -5.14 24.12
CA LYS A 182 5.42 -6.56 24.32
C LYS A 182 5.54 -7.20 22.94
N LEU A 183 6.59 -7.99 22.69
CA LEU A 183 6.82 -8.67 21.42
C LEU A 183 7.38 -10.08 21.67
N PRO A 184 6.52 -11.07 21.99
CA PRO A 184 6.99 -12.44 22.17
C PRO A 184 7.34 -13.04 20.80
N SER A 185 8.41 -13.81 20.75
CA SER A 185 8.71 -14.68 19.61
C SER A 185 7.77 -15.90 19.58
N LEU A 186 7.72 -16.64 18.47
CA LEU A 186 6.92 -17.87 18.41
C LEU A 186 7.40 -18.90 19.44
N THR A 187 8.72 -19.03 19.62
CA THR A 187 9.29 -19.93 20.62
C THR A 187 8.96 -19.51 22.04
N ASP A 188 8.92 -18.21 22.35
CA ASP A 188 8.51 -17.74 23.69
C ASP A 188 7.05 -18.12 23.98
N VAL A 189 6.17 -18.05 22.98
CA VAL A 189 4.76 -18.45 23.13
C VAL A 189 4.67 -19.96 23.38
N PHE A 190 5.38 -20.78 22.58
CA PHE A 190 5.42 -22.23 22.77
C PHE A 190 5.95 -22.61 24.16
N ASP A 191 7.03 -21.98 24.63
CA ASP A 191 7.57 -22.20 25.97
C ASP A 191 6.55 -21.81 27.06
N SER A 192 5.89 -20.66 26.91
CA SER A 192 4.90 -20.18 27.87
C SER A 192 3.64 -21.06 27.96
N GLU A 193 3.24 -21.66 26.83
CA GLU A 193 2.09 -22.57 26.74
C GLU A 193 2.48 -24.04 26.95
N GLN A 194 3.75 -24.32 27.27
CA GLN A 194 4.30 -25.66 27.50
C GLN A 194 4.08 -26.61 26.32
N ILE A 195 4.18 -26.10 25.09
CA ILE A 195 4.04 -26.89 23.86
C ILE A 195 5.43 -27.43 23.49
N PRO A 196 5.64 -28.77 23.45
CA PRO A 196 6.95 -29.32 23.13
C PRO A 196 7.30 -29.12 21.66
N TYR A 197 8.48 -28.57 21.38
CA TYR A 197 9.01 -28.40 20.03
C TYR A 197 10.51 -28.68 19.97
N THR A 198 10.99 -28.96 18.76
CA THR A 198 12.39 -28.81 18.40
C THR A 198 12.53 -27.56 17.54
N TYR A 199 13.64 -26.84 17.67
CA TYR A 199 13.93 -25.66 16.85
C TYR A 199 15.25 -25.83 16.10
N THR A 200 15.25 -25.39 14.85
CA THR A 200 16.47 -25.14 14.08
C THR A 200 16.30 -23.89 13.26
N ARG A 201 17.41 -23.22 12.97
CA ARG A 201 17.45 -22.03 12.16
C ARG A 201 17.18 -22.32 10.68
N GLY A 202 17.71 -23.42 10.15
CA GLY A 202 17.48 -23.89 8.78
C GLY A 202 18.14 -23.11 7.63
N PHE A 203 18.42 -21.81 7.78
CA PHE A 203 19.10 -20.99 6.77
C PHE A 203 20.14 -20.04 7.37
N GLY A 204 21.14 -19.63 6.58
CA GLY A 204 22.12 -18.62 7.00
C GLY A 204 21.52 -17.20 7.03
N ASN A 205 22.35 -16.20 7.32
CA ASN A 205 21.97 -14.79 7.16
C ASN A 205 21.55 -14.51 5.70
N ASP A 206 20.85 -13.40 5.46
CA ASP A 206 20.22 -12.94 4.20
C ASP A 206 21.04 -13.11 2.89
N SER A 207 22.34 -13.40 2.96
CA SER A 207 23.30 -13.51 1.85
C SER A 207 23.75 -14.94 1.45
N GLY A 208 23.31 -16.01 2.12
CA GLY A 208 23.68 -17.38 1.69
C GLY A 208 23.09 -18.55 2.49
N SER A 209 23.02 -19.72 1.84
CA SER A 209 22.69 -20.99 2.50
C SER A 209 23.91 -21.52 3.25
N ASP A 210 23.81 -21.64 4.57
CA ASP A 210 24.73 -22.46 5.36
C ASP A 210 24.31 -23.92 5.22
N GLU A 211 25.09 -24.71 4.48
CA GLU A 211 24.78 -26.12 4.22
C GLU A 211 24.60 -26.92 5.52
N SER A 212 25.35 -26.59 6.57
CA SER A 212 25.23 -27.29 7.85
C SER A 212 23.88 -27.06 8.53
N LEU A 213 23.34 -25.84 8.45
CA LEU A 213 22.01 -25.50 8.97
C LEU A 213 20.90 -26.15 8.14
N VAL A 214 21.09 -26.22 6.82
CA VAL A 214 20.14 -26.91 5.93
C VAL A 214 20.12 -28.40 6.25
N ASP A 215 21.28 -29.05 6.37
CA ASP A 215 21.37 -30.48 6.67
C ASP A 215 20.80 -30.83 8.05
N GLU A 216 21.05 -29.98 9.06
CA GLU A 216 20.41 -30.11 10.37
C GLU A 216 18.88 -30.06 10.24
N ALA A 217 18.35 -29.05 9.53
CA ALA A 217 16.91 -28.90 9.35
C ALA A 217 16.28 -30.08 8.61
N LEU A 218 16.93 -30.61 7.57
CA LEU A 218 16.46 -31.79 6.86
C LEU A 218 16.49 -33.05 7.73
N SER A 219 17.54 -33.22 8.56
CA SER A 219 17.65 -34.36 9.48
C SER A 219 16.55 -34.34 10.55
N LEU A 220 16.27 -33.17 11.12
CA LEU A 220 15.20 -32.99 12.10
C LEU A 220 13.81 -33.14 11.44
N ALA A 221 13.62 -32.59 10.24
CA ALA A 221 12.35 -32.65 9.53
C ALA A 221 11.92 -34.09 9.21
N LYS A 222 12.86 -35.01 8.95
CA LYS A 222 12.56 -36.45 8.76
C LYS A 222 11.96 -37.13 10.00
N LYS A 223 12.24 -36.60 11.19
CA LYS A 223 11.79 -37.18 12.48
C LYS A 223 10.53 -36.50 13.03
N ALA A 224 10.24 -35.29 12.56
CA ALA A 224 9.11 -34.49 13.04
C ALA A 224 7.77 -35.03 12.51
N LYS A 225 6.73 -34.96 13.35
CA LYS A 225 5.34 -35.23 12.92
C LYS A 225 4.81 -34.10 12.05
N VAL A 226 5.15 -32.85 12.41
CA VAL A 226 4.75 -31.61 11.72
C VAL A 226 5.94 -30.67 11.67
N VAL A 227 6.15 -30.01 10.52
CA VAL A 227 7.16 -28.97 10.37
C VAL A 227 6.50 -27.62 10.14
N LEU A 228 6.76 -26.67 11.05
CA LEU A 228 6.35 -25.28 10.95
C LEU A 228 7.52 -24.45 10.44
N ILE A 229 7.41 -23.91 9.23
CA ILE A 229 8.45 -23.07 8.64
C ILE A 229 8.02 -21.61 8.73
N MET A 230 8.75 -20.82 9.52
CA MET A 230 8.61 -19.37 9.57
C MET A 230 9.51 -18.76 8.50
N ALA A 231 8.89 -18.23 7.43
CA ALA A 231 9.60 -17.66 6.30
C ALA A 231 8.87 -16.43 5.75
N GLY A 232 9.57 -15.61 4.99
CA GLY A 232 8.99 -14.37 4.50
C GLY A 232 9.99 -13.40 3.90
N LEU A 233 9.56 -12.15 3.80
CA LEU A 233 10.39 -11.04 3.36
C LEU A 233 11.16 -10.45 4.56
N PRO A 234 12.49 -10.31 4.46
CA PRO A 234 13.27 -9.61 5.47
C PRO A 234 13.03 -8.10 5.38
N GLU A 235 13.40 -7.37 6.42
CA GLU A 235 13.22 -5.91 6.50
C GLU A 235 13.92 -5.16 5.35
N THR A 236 15.02 -5.72 4.84
CA THR A 236 15.81 -5.17 3.73
C THR A 236 15.07 -5.17 2.40
N TYR A 237 13.98 -5.93 2.29
CA TYR A 237 13.17 -6.00 1.09
C TYR A 237 11.96 -5.06 1.20
N GLU A 238 11.54 -4.67 2.41
CA GLU A 238 10.31 -3.89 2.61
C GLU A 238 10.56 -2.72 3.57
N SER A 239 11.07 -1.62 3.02
CA SER A 239 11.36 -0.40 3.78
C SER A 239 10.99 0.85 2.99
N GLU A 240 10.63 1.90 3.72
CA GLU A 240 10.51 3.24 3.16
C GLU A 240 11.82 3.67 2.48
N GLY A 241 11.69 4.39 1.37
CA GLY A 241 12.79 5.00 0.64
C GLY A 241 13.30 4.19 -0.57
N PHE A 242 12.82 2.97 -0.77
CA PHE A 242 13.08 2.21 -2.00
C PHE A 242 11.97 1.18 -2.29
N ASP A 243 11.86 0.79 -3.55
CA ASP A 243 10.96 -0.27 -4.00
C ASP A 243 11.70 -1.61 -4.16
N ARG A 244 10.97 -2.72 -4.10
CA ARG A 244 11.50 -4.05 -4.45
C ARG A 244 11.72 -4.17 -5.95
N GLU A 245 12.80 -4.83 -6.34
CA GLU A 245 13.12 -5.11 -7.77
C GLU A 245 12.46 -6.40 -8.28
N HIS A 246 12.07 -7.31 -7.37
CA HIS A 246 11.47 -8.60 -7.70
C HIS A 246 10.43 -9.03 -6.64
N MET A 247 9.59 -9.99 -7.03
CA MET A 247 8.57 -10.56 -6.15
C MET A 247 9.05 -11.76 -5.33
N ASP A 248 10.24 -12.28 -5.58
CA ASP A 248 10.73 -13.46 -4.85
C ASP A 248 11.03 -13.17 -3.37
N MET A 249 10.77 -14.17 -2.54
CA MET A 249 11.40 -14.29 -1.21
C MET A 249 12.90 -14.58 -1.35
N PRO A 250 13.70 -14.42 -0.27
CA PRO A 250 15.10 -14.87 -0.27
C PRO A 250 15.23 -16.30 -0.81
N LYS A 251 16.21 -16.50 -1.70
CA LYS A 251 16.43 -17.79 -2.37
C LYS A 251 16.59 -18.94 -1.37
N SER A 252 17.29 -18.70 -0.26
CA SER A 252 17.47 -19.67 0.84
C SER A 252 16.15 -20.14 1.45
N HIS A 253 15.17 -19.24 1.63
CA HIS A 253 13.85 -19.60 2.14
C HIS A 253 13.12 -20.52 1.15
N ASN A 254 13.08 -20.14 -0.14
CA ASN A 254 12.42 -20.90 -1.19
C ASN A 254 13.02 -22.32 -1.35
N GLU A 255 14.34 -22.43 -1.35
CA GLU A 255 15.03 -23.72 -1.47
C GLU A 255 14.81 -24.61 -0.25
N LEU A 256 14.88 -24.06 0.96
CA LEU A 256 14.66 -24.84 2.18
C LEU A 256 13.23 -25.36 2.28
N ILE A 257 12.23 -24.50 1.99
CA ILE A 257 10.82 -24.92 2.01
C ILE A 257 10.59 -26.04 1.00
N SER A 258 11.16 -25.92 -0.21
CA SER A 258 11.07 -26.96 -1.25
C SER A 258 11.64 -28.29 -0.74
N LYS A 259 12.88 -28.28 -0.25
CA LYS A 259 13.57 -29.48 0.23
C LYS A 259 12.86 -30.14 1.42
N ILE A 260 12.37 -29.35 2.39
CA ILE A 260 11.64 -29.88 3.56
C ILE A 260 10.30 -30.48 3.14
N SER A 261 9.53 -29.79 2.28
CA SER A 261 8.20 -30.23 1.84
C SER A 261 8.24 -31.49 0.95
N GLU A 262 9.40 -31.77 0.33
CA GLU A 262 9.63 -33.02 -0.39
C GLU A 262 9.76 -34.22 0.56
N ILE A 263 10.49 -34.05 1.67
CA ILE A 263 10.81 -35.14 2.62
C ILE A 263 9.77 -35.31 3.73
N ASN A 264 9.02 -34.27 4.07
CA ASN A 264 7.95 -34.30 5.05
C ASN A 264 6.69 -33.66 4.46
N LYS A 265 5.63 -34.44 4.29
CA LYS A 265 4.37 -33.93 3.73
C LYS A 265 3.59 -33.09 4.73
N ASN A 266 3.86 -33.18 6.02
CA ASN A 266 3.19 -32.39 7.06
C ASN A 266 3.89 -31.05 7.29
N THR A 267 4.19 -30.34 6.20
CA THR A 267 4.84 -29.02 6.24
C THR A 267 3.81 -27.91 6.15
N VAL A 268 3.84 -27.02 7.14
CA VAL A 268 3.04 -25.79 7.21
C VAL A 268 4.00 -24.60 7.08
N VAL A 269 3.77 -23.76 6.09
CA VAL A 269 4.52 -22.50 5.92
C VAL A 269 3.74 -21.35 6.53
N ILE A 270 4.36 -20.64 7.45
CA ILE A 270 3.82 -19.44 8.08
C ILE A 270 4.56 -18.26 7.44
N LEU A 271 3.86 -17.55 6.56
CA LEU A 271 4.42 -16.57 5.64
C LEU A 271 4.24 -15.14 6.17
N SER A 272 5.34 -14.49 6.55
CA SER A 272 5.39 -13.07 6.92
C SER A 272 5.88 -12.20 5.75
N ALA A 273 4.98 -11.47 5.10
CA ALA A 273 5.31 -10.58 3.97
C ALA A 273 4.33 -9.40 3.93
N GLY A 274 4.81 -8.17 3.75
CA GLY A 274 3.94 -7.00 3.65
C GLY A 274 3.23 -6.85 2.30
N SER A 275 3.70 -7.55 1.27
CA SER A 275 3.23 -7.46 -0.12
C SER A 275 3.32 -8.83 -0.82
N PRO A 276 2.68 -9.06 -1.98
CA PRO A 276 2.75 -10.34 -2.68
C PRO A 276 4.17 -10.87 -2.94
N VAL A 277 4.30 -12.19 -2.86
CA VAL A 277 5.53 -12.94 -3.16
C VAL A 277 5.25 -14.14 -4.05
N THR A 278 6.25 -14.56 -4.83
CA THR A 278 6.21 -15.84 -5.53
C THR A 278 6.30 -17.00 -4.54
N MET A 279 5.68 -18.13 -4.86
CA MET A 279 5.67 -19.34 -4.02
C MET A 279 5.92 -20.60 -4.87
N PRO A 280 7.13 -20.79 -5.41
CA PRO A 280 7.42 -21.93 -6.30
C PRO A 280 7.22 -23.31 -5.63
N TRP A 281 7.22 -23.36 -4.30
CA TRP A 281 7.02 -24.55 -3.47
C TRP A 281 5.57 -24.77 -3.03
N LEU A 282 4.62 -23.94 -3.47
CA LEU A 282 3.23 -23.93 -2.99
C LEU A 282 2.55 -25.31 -3.09
N ASP A 283 2.78 -26.03 -4.19
CA ASP A 283 2.17 -27.35 -4.42
C ASP A 283 2.70 -28.42 -3.45
N SER A 284 3.94 -28.27 -2.97
CA SER A 284 4.59 -29.22 -2.07
C SER A 284 4.22 -29.02 -0.59
N ALA A 285 3.89 -27.80 -0.17
CA ALA A 285 3.52 -27.51 1.21
C ALA A 285 2.05 -27.90 1.50
N SER A 286 1.75 -28.52 2.64
CA SER A 286 0.38 -28.93 2.99
C SER A 286 -0.50 -27.77 3.44
N ALA A 287 0.08 -26.73 4.04
CA ALA A 287 -0.64 -25.53 4.38
C ALA A 287 0.23 -24.27 4.28
N VAL A 288 -0.42 -23.15 3.99
CA VAL A 288 0.21 -21.82 3.96
C VAL A 288 -0.67 -20.86 4.73
N LEU A 289 -0.18 -20.38 5.87
CA LEU A 289 -0.80 -19.34 6.68
C LEU A 289 -0.08 -18.03 6.42
N HIS A 290 -0.74 -17.08 5.76
CA HIS A 290 -0.17 -15.77 5.53
C HIS A 290 -0.54 -14.80 6.65
N THR A 291 0.49 -14.26 7.31
CA THR A 291 0.34 -13.45 8.53
C THR A 291 0.48 -11.95 8.28
N TYR A 292 0.74 -11.55 7.02
CA TYR A 292 1.25 -10.23 6.67
C TYR A 292 2.39 -9.81 7.60
N LEU A 293 2.18 -8.74 8.36
CA LEU A 293 3.03 -8.23 9.43
C LEU A 293 2.15 -8.16 10.69
N GLY A 294 2.20 -9.21 11.50
CA GLY A 294 1.20 -9.48 12.55
C GLY A 294 1.21 -8.55 13.77
N GLY A 295 2.04 -7.51 13.78
CA GLY A 295 2.18 -6.57 14.90
C GLY A 295 2.70 -7.22 16.19
N GLN A 296 2.61 -6.47 17.28
CA GLN A 296 3.25 -6.82 18.55
C GLN A 296 2.77 -8.15 19.16
N ALA A 297 1.56 -8.62 18.80
CA ALA A 297 0.97 -9.86 19.29
C ALA A 297 0.87 -10.96 18.21
N GLY A 298 1.60 -10.81 17.09
CA GLY A 298 1.50 -11.70 15.93
C GLY A 298 1.81 -13.16 16.25
N SER A 299 2.84 -13.43 17.05
CA SER A 299 3.24 -14.79 17.44
C SER A 299 2.16 -15.52 18.24
N GLU A 300 1.51 -14.82 19.18
CA GLU A 300 0.39 -15.37 19.97
C GLU A 300 -0.82 -15.66 19.07
N ALA A 301 -1.12 -14.75 18.15
CA ALA A 301 -2.17 -14.96 17.15
C ALA A 301 -1.86 -16.13 16.21
N ILE A 302 -0.59 -16.40 15.89
CA ILE A 302 -0.19 -17.55 15.06
C ILE A 302 -0.57 -18.84 15.79
N VAL A 303 -0.21 -18.95 17.07
CA VAL A 303 -0.55 -20.10 17.91
C VAL A 303 -2.07 -20.30 18.01
N ASP A 304 -2.84 -19.23 18.17
CA ASP A 304 -4.30 -19.30 18.17
C ASP A 304 -4.87 -19.94 16.91
N VAL A 305 -4.34 -19.56 15.75
CA VAL A 305 -4.79 -20.11 14.46
C VAL A 305 -4.29 -21.53 14.26
N LEU A 306 -3.02 -21.82 14.58
CA LEU A 306 -2.41 -23.14 14.40
C LEU A 306 -3.18 -24.22 15.14
N PHE A 307 -3.60 -23.97 16.38
CA PHE A 307 -4.32 -24.94 17.21
C PHE A 307 -5.84 -24.80 17.17
N GLY A 308 -6.37 -23.91 16.32
CA GLY A 308 -7.82 -23.78 16.12
C GLY A 308 -8.56 -23.06 17.25
N ASN A 309 -7.86 -22.40 18.18
CA ASN A 309 -8.48 -21.46 19.13
C ASN A 309 -9.19 -20.32 18.39
N VAL A 310 -8.64 -19.93 17.25
CA VAL A 310 -9.25 -19.00 16.30
C VAL A 310 -9.34 -19.65 14.92
N ASN A 311 -10.53 -19.62 14.34
CA ASN A 311 -10.73 -19.98 12.95
C ASN A 311 -10.29 -18.80 12.04
N PRO A 312 -9.34 -19.00 11.11
CA PRO A 312 -8.85 -17.93 10.24
C PRO A 312 -9.99 -17.38 9.38
N SER A 313 -10.02 -16.04 9.26
CA SER A 313 -11.10 -15.32 8.58
C SER A 313 -10.61 -14.07 7.84
N GLY A 314 -9.30 -13.90 7.69
CA GLY A 314 -8.73 -12.88 6.84
C GLY A 314 -8.99 -13.20 5.37
N LYS A 315 -9.14 -12.15 4.55
CA LYS A 315 -9.20 -12.23 3.09
C LYS A 315 -8.12 -11.34 2.50
N LEU A 316 -7.53 -11.74 1.38
CA LEU A 316 -6.52 -10.96 0.68
C LEU A 316 -7.09 -9.61 0.24
N ALA A 317 -6.41 -8.52 0.61
CA ALA A 317 -6.70 -7.17 0.13
C ALA A 317 -6.02 -6.86 -1.22
N GLU A 318 -5.15 -7.76 -1.68
CA GLU A 318 -4.37 -7.64 -2.90
C GLU A 318 -4.47 -8.93 -3.73
N SER A 319 -4.16 -8.87 -5.02
CA SER A 319 -4.03 -10.08 -5.86
C SER A 319 -2.59 -10.57 -5.82
N TYR A 320 -2.38 -11.89 -5.78
CA TYR A 320 -1.06 -12.51 -5.83
C TYR A 320 -0.78 -13.00 -7.25
N PRO A 321 -0.11 -12.20 -8.12
CA PRO A 321 0.27 -12.65 -9.44
C PRO A 321 1.28 -13.80 -9.39
N LYS A 322 1.39 -14.55 -10.49
CA LYS A 322 2.36 -15.65 -10.61
C LYS A 322 3.78 -15.11 -10.85
N ASP A 323 3.91 -14.06 -11.66
CA ASP A 323 5.17 -13.38 -11.94
C ASP A 323 4.99 -11.84 -11.86
N ILE A 324 6.07 -11.11 -11.57
CA ILE A 324 6.07 -9.64 -11.57
C ILE A 324 5.68 -9.07 -12.95
N LYS A 325 6.00 -9.78 -14.03
CA LYS A 325 5.65 -9.44 -15.41
C LYS A 325 4.15 -9.48 -15.68
N ASP A 326 3.40 -10.23 -14.87
CA ASP A 326 1.96 -10.31 -15.00
C ASP A 326 1.27 -9.06 -14.43
N THR A 327 1.99 -8.21 -13.69
CA THR A 327 1.42 -6.99 -13.11
C THR A 327 1.11 -5.93 -14.20
N PRO A 328 -0.02 -5.21 -14.09
CA PRO A 328 -0.44 -4.26 -15.13
C PRO A 328 0.51 -3.07 -15.31
N CYS A 329 1.33 -2.77 -14.30
CA CYS A 329 2.28 -1.67 -14.31
C CYS A 329 3.72 -2.12 -14.59
N TYR A 330 3.98 -3.40 -14.91
CA TYR A 330 5.36 -3.90 -15.05
C TYR A 330 6.23 -3.07 -16.02
N SER A 331 5.68 -2.70 -17.18
CA SER A 331 6.40 -1.91 -18.19
C SER A 331 6.53 -0.42 -17.88
N THR A 332 5.85 0.09 -16.84
CA THR A 332 5.77 1.53 -16.53
C THR A 332 6.26 1.88 -15.11
N PHE A 333 6.28 0.91 -14.21
CA PHE A 333 6.77 1.06 -12.86
C PHE A 333 8.30 1.17 -12.84
N ALA A 334 8.82 2.07 -12.00
CA ALA A 334 10.25 2.31 -11.78
C ALA A 334 11.11 2.44 -13.06
N GLN A 335 10.53 2.91 -14.17
CA GLN A 335 11.27 3.13 -15.41
C GLN A 335 12.26 4.31 -15.28
N PRO A 336 13.39 4.31 -16.01
CA PRO A 336 14.34 5.42 -16.00
C PRO A 336 13.67 6.76 -16.33
N GLY A 337 13.85 7.76 -15.47
CA GLY A 337 13.31 9.10 -15.65
C GLY A 337 12.62 9.64 -14.38
N ARG A 338 11.89 10.75 -14.52
CA ARG A 338 11.16 11.40 -13.42
C ARG A 338 9.65 11.14 -13.43
N ASN A 339 9.14 10.43 -14.45
CA ASN A 339 7.71 10.25 -14.67
C ASN A 339 7.32 8.78 -14.56
N ALA A 340 6.30 8.50 -13.76
CA ALA A 340 5.61 7.20 -13.78
C ALA A 340 4.28 7.38 -14.53
N CYS A 341 4.15 6.74 -15.70
CA CYS A 341 2.94 6.82 -16.51
C CYS A 341 1.99 5.67 -16.15
N TYR A 342 0.84 5.99 -15.56
CA TYR A 342 -0.13 5.00 -15.08
C TYR A 342 -1.02 4.52 -16.23
N LYS A 343 -0.38 3.84 -17.20
CA LYS A 343 -0.99 3.43 -18.46
C LYS A 343 -2.12 2.43 -18.30
N GLU A 344 -2.06 1.60 -17.27
CA GLU A 344 -3.09 0.62 -16.90
C GLU A 344 -4.45 1.25 -16.58
N SER A 345 -4.48 2.57 -16.32
CA SER A 345 -5.73 3.29 -16.08
C SER A 345 -6.53 2.64 -14.94
N ILE A 346 -7.81 2.36 -15.12
CA ILE A 346 -8.67 1.72 -14.08
C ILE A 346 -8.32 0.25 -13.81
N PHE A 347 -7.48 -0.38 -14.64
CA PHE A 347 -7.12 -1.79 -14.54
C PHE A 347 -6.00 -1.98 -13.53
N VAL A 348 -6.29 -1.68 -12.26
CA VAL A 348 -5.37 -1.85 -11.13
C VAL A 348 -5.76 -3.06 -10.30
N GLY A 349 -4.80 -3.94 -10.01
CA GLY A 349 -5.01 -5.15 -9.22
C GLY A 349 -6.03 -6.08 -9.86
N TYR A 350 -7.00 -6.57 -9.09
CA TYR A 350 -7.99 -7.53 -9.58
C TYR A 350 -8.84 -7.03 -10.75
N ARG A 351 -9.01 -5.71 -10.88
CA ARG A 351 -9.70 -5.11 -12.03
C ARG A 351 -9.00 -5.43 -13.33
N TYR A 352 -7.69 -5.62 -13.32
CA TYR A 352 -6.93 -6.11 -14.46
C TYR A 352 -7.08 -7.63 -14.59
N TYR A 353 -6.65 -8.39 -13.59
CA TYR A 353 -6.56 -9.85 -13.69
C TYR A 353 -7.90 -10.51 -14.10
N ASP A 354 -9.02 -10.06 -13.55
CA ASP A 354 -10.35 -10.59 -13.91
C ASP A 354 -10.85 -10.14 -15.28
N THR A 355 -10.50 -8.93 -15.70
CA THR A 355 -10.94 -8.31 -16.97
C THR A 355 -10.24 -8.91 -18.18
N PHE A 356 -8.95 -9.24 -18.03
CA PHE A 356 -8.09 -9.79 -19.07
C PHE A 356 -7.81 -11.29 -18.89
N ASN A 357 -8.51 -11.94 -17.94
CA ASN A 357 -8.37 -13.37 -17.61
C ASN A 357 -6.91 -13.80 -17.38
N VAL A 358 -6.17 -13.00 -16.62
CA VAL A 358 -4.77 -13.27 -16.27
C VAL A 358 -4.76 -14.10 -14.99
N ASP A 359 -4.11 -15.25 -15.05
CA ASP A 359 -4.01 -16.15 -13.91
C ASP A 359 -3.22 -15.54 -12.76
N VAL A 360 -3.66 -15.82 -11.54
CA VAL A 360 -3.02 -15.41 -10.29
C VAL A 360 -2.87 -16.63 -9.38
N LEU A 361 -1.86 -16.62 -8.50
CA LEU A 361 -1.73 -17.62 -7.43
C LEU A 361 -2.95 -17.57 -6.52
N PHE A 362 -3.29 -16.37 -6.05
CA PHE A 362 -4.46 -16.12 -5.23
C PHE A 362 -5.19 -14.84 -5.66
N PRO A 363 -6.51 -14.90 -5.89
CA PRO A 363 -7.28 -13.74 -6.31
C PRO A 363 -7.59 -12.81 -5.13
N PHE A 364 -7.93 -11.57 -5.45
CA PHE A 364 -8.45 -10.62 -4.47
C PHE A 364 -9.65 -11.19 -3.71
N GLY A 365 -9.70 -10.89 -2.41
CA GLY A 365 -10.76 -11.36 -1.51
C GLY A 365 -10.68 -12.84 -1.16
N PHE A 366 -9.61 -13.55 -1.51
CA PHE A 366 -9.43 -14.98 -1.19
C PHE A 366 -8.96 -15.20 0.25
N GLY A 367 -9.40 -16.30 0.86
CA GLY A 367 -8.95 -16.77 2.17
C GLY A 367 -9.81 -17.94 2.65
N LEU A 368 -9.16 -19.03 3.05
CA LEU A 368 -9.79 -20.25 3.55
C LEU A 368 -10.19 -20.11 5.03
N SER A 369 -11.03 -21.04 5.49
CA SER A 369 -11.51 -21.16 6.86
C SER A 369 -11.49 -22.63 7.28
N TYR A 370 -11.49 -22.91 8.59
CA TYR A 370 -11.69 -24.26 9.12
C TYR A 370 -13.15 -24.72 9.05
N THR A 371 -14.07 -23.85 8.62
CA THR A 371 -15.47 -24.20 8.35
C THR A 371 -15.86 -23.83 6.91
N THR A 372 -17.07 -24.21 6.51
CA THR A 372 -17.64 -23.87 5.20
C THR A 372 -18.89 -23.03 5.36
N PHE A 373 -19.18 -22.22 4.34
CA PHE A 373 -20.36 -21.36 4.31
C PHE A 373 -21.14 -21.60 3.03
N SER A 374 -22.47 -21.48 3.13
CA SER A 374 -23.41 -21.55 2.01
C SER A 374 -24.21 -20.26 1.92
N TYR A 375 -24.59 -19.90 0.70
CA TYR A 375 -25.27 -18.65 0.36
C TYR A 375 -26.57 -18.98 -0.37
N SER A 376 -27.67 -18.33 0.01
CA SER A 376 -28.98 -18.54 -0.62
C SER A 376 -29.83 -17.27 -0.61
N ASP A 377 -30.96 -17.33 -1.32
CA ASP A 377 -32.07 -16.37 -1.18
C ASP A 377 -31.68 -14.91 -1.45
N ILE A 378 -30.92 -14.65 -2.53
CA ILE A 378 -30.66 -13.27 -2.95
C ILE A 378 -31.97 -12.56 -3.30
N LYS A 379 -32.11 -11.34 -2.79
CA LYS A 379 -33.20 -10.42 -3.10
C LYS A 379 -32.64 -9.03 -3.34
N VAL A 380 -33.16 -8.38 -4.36
CA VAL A 380 -32.84 -6.99 -4.70
C VAL A 380 -34.12 -6.19 -4.61
N GLU A 381 -34.15 -5.25 -3.69
CA GLU A 381 -35.30 -4.39 -3.40
C GLU A 381 -34.94 -2.92 -3.68
N CYS A 382 -35.97 -2.06 -3.65
CA CYS A 382 -35.91 -0.63 -3.97
C CYS A 382 -35.68 -0.34 -5.46
N GLU A 383 -35.78 0.94 -5.84
CA GLU A 383 -35.65 1.39 -7.22
C GLU A 383 -34.21 1.80 -7.55
N PHE A 384 -33.72 1.34 -8.70
CA PHE A 384 -32.41 1.71 -9.21
C PHE A 384 -32.29 3.25 -9.33
N PRO A 385 -31.16 3.86 -8.91
CA PRO A 385 -29.90 3.23 -8.52
C PRO A 385 -29.74 2.94 -7.01
N ASN A 386 -30.75 3.20 -6.20
CA ASN A 386 -30.68 3.00 -4.75
C ASN A 386 -31.27 1.64 -4.41
N LEU A 387 -30.42 0.61 -4.37
CA LEU A 387 -30.85 -0.77 -4.18
C LEU A 387 -30.46 -1.29 -2.81
N THR A 388 -31.30 -2.15 -2.26
CA THR A 388 -30.98 -2.95 -1.07
C THR A 388 -30.85 -4.40 -1.50
N VAL A 389 -29.68 -4.98 -1.29
CA VAL A 389 -29.38 -6.37 -1.62
C VAL A 389 -29.33 -7.17 -0.33
N SER A 390 -30.22 -8.14 -0.18
CA SER A 390 -30.22 -9.06 0.95
C SER A 390 -30.05 -10.50 0.50
N PHE A 391 -29.41 -11.32 1.34
CA PHE A 391 -29.21 -12.75 1.10
C PHE A 391 -28.95 -13.47 2.42
N VAL A 392 -29.14 -14.79 2.44
CA VAL A 392 -28.88 -15.62 3.62
C VAL A 392 -27.49 -16.26 3.50
N ILE A 393 -26.72 -16.18 4.58
CA ILE A 393 -25.48 -16.92 4.77
C ILE A 393 -25.62 -17.89 5.94
N LYS A 394 -25.21 -19.14 5.73
CA LYS A 394 -25.21 -20.21 6.73
C LYS A 394 -23.83 -20.81 6.90
N ASN A 395 -23.40 -21.03 8.14
CA ASN A 395 -22.24 -21.87 8.44
C ASN A 395 -22.67 -23.33 8.27
N SER A 396 -22.21 -23.95 7.17
CA SER A 396 -22.52 -25.33 6.79
C SER A 396 -21.49 -26.34 7.30
N GLY A 397 -20.43 -25.88 7.99
CA GLY A 397 -19.42 -26.76 8.56
C GLY A 397 -19.64 -27.05 10.05
N LYS A 398 -18.60 -27.58 10.69
CA LYS A 398 -18.66 -28.16 12.04
C LYS A 398 -18.11 -27.26 13.14
N VAL A 399 -17.39 -26.20 12.79
CA VAL A 399 -16.77 -25.28 13.76
C VAL A 399 -17.28 -23.86 13.54
N SER A 400 -17.28 -23.05 14.60
CA SER A 400 -17.63 -21.63 14.47
C SER A 400 -16.59 -20.91 13.62
N GLY A 401 -17.02 -19.85 12.95
CA GLY A 401 -16.15 -19.11 12.04
C GLY A 401 -16.76 -17.79 11.63
N SER A 402 -15.94 -16.96 11.01
CA SER A 402 -16.41 -15.72 10.40
C SER A 402 -16.16 -15.75 8.90
N GLU A 403 -17.11 -15.27 8.12
CA GLU A 403 -17.01 -15.16 6.66
C GLU A 403 -17.10 -13.70 6.24
N VAL A 404 -16.35 -13.31 5.22
CA VAL A 404 -16.45 -11.98 4.60
C VAL A 404 -17.18 -12.15 3.28
N THR A 405 -18.45 -11.75 3.29
CA THR A 405 -19.29 -11.72 2.09
C THR A 405 -18.94 -10.50 1.25
N GLN A 406 -18.85 -10.66 -0.06
CA GLN A 406 -18.38 -9.63 -0.98
C GLN A 406 -19.41 -9.41 -2.08
N LEU A 407 -19.81 -8.16 -2.28
CA LEU A 407 -20.75 -7.73 -3.32
C LEU A 407 -19.98 -7.03 -4.43
N TYR A 408 -20.04 -7.61 -5.63
CA TYR A 408 -19.46 -7.07 -6.85
C TYR A 408 -20.56 -6.62 -7.82
N ILE A 409 -20.26 -5.60 -8.61
CA ILE A 409 -21.09 -5.16 -9.74
C ILE A 409 -20.35 -5.46 -11.04
N HIS A 410 -21.05 -6.07 -12.00
CA HIS A 410 -20.59 -6.30 -13.37
C HIS A 410 -21.57 -5.66 -14.35
N HIS A 411 -21.12 -4.62 -15.07
CA HIS A 411 -21.90 -4.00 -16.13
C HIS A 411 -21.73 -4.78 -17.44
N LYS A 412 -22.82 -5.31 -18.01
CA LYS A 412 -22.80 -6.06 -19.27
C LYS A 412 -22.59 -5.12 -20.45
N ASP A 413 -21.73 -5.52 -21.37
CA ASP A 413 -21.47 -4.84 -22.65
C ASP A 413 -21.31 -3.30 -22.55
N PRO A 414 -20.39 -2.80 -21.71
CA PRO A 414 -20.21 -1.36 -21.52
C PRO A 414 -19.67 -0.72 -22.81
N LYS A 415 -20.21 0.45 -23.21
CA LYS A 415 -19.70 1.24 -24.34
C LYS A 415 -18.34 1.86 -24.02
N ILE A 416 -18.07 2.12 -22.73
CA ILE A 416 -16.75 2.52 -22.23
C ILE A 416 -15.97 1.33 -21.65
N PHE A 417 -14.64 1.33 -21.74
CA PHE A 417 -13.84 0.33 -21.05
C PHE A 417 -14.11 0.39 -19.53
N LYS A 418 -14.50 -0.74 -18.94
CA LYS A 418 -14.75 -0.92 -17.50
C LYS A 418 -14.07 -2.19 -17.03
N ALA A 419 -13.75 -2.23 -15.73
CA ALA A 419 -13.41 -3.49 -15.09
C ALA A 419 -14.61 -4.44 -15.18
N LYS A 420 -14.35 -5.73 -15.39
CA LYS A 420 -15.40 -6.76 -15.45
C LYS A 420 -16.22 -6.82 -14.17
N ARG A 421 -15.56 -6.68 -13.03
CA ARG A 421 -16.18 -6.63 -11.70
C ARG A 421 -15.57 -5.52 -10.87
N GLU A 422 -16.39 -4.90 -10.04
CA GLU A 422 -15.95 -3.95 -9.02
C GLU A 422 -16.62 -4.24 -7.69
N LEU A 423 -15.84 -4.37 -6.62
CA LEU A 423 -16.32 -4.48 -5.24
C LEU A 423 -17.05 -3.20 -4.84
N LYS A 424 -18.32 -3.32 -4.43
CA LYS A 424 -19.16 -2.19 -3.96
C LYS A 424 -19.65 -2.35 -2.52
N GLY A 425 -19.53 -3.52 -1.93
CA GLY A 425 -19.84 -3.75 -0.52
C GLY A 425 -19.23 -5.05 0.00
N PHE A 426 -19.05 -5.13 1.31
CA PHE A 426 -18.69 -6.37 1.98
C PHE A 426 -19.18 -6.34 3.43
N GLU A 427 -19.44 -7.50 4.01
CA GLU A 427 -19.80 -7.65 5.43
C GLU A 427 -19.13 -8.88 6.02
N LYS A 428 -18.52 -8.73 7.20
CA LYS A 428 -17.94 -9.84 7.97
C LYS A 428 -18.95 -10.33 8.99
N VAL A 429 -19.35 -11.60 8.90
CA VAL A 429 -20.38 -12.20 9.75
C VAL A 429 -19.82 -13.38 10.51
N HIS A 430 -20.02 -13.41 11.83
CA HIS A 430 -19.70 -14.56 12.67
C HIS A 430 -20.90 -15.50 12.80
N LEU A 431 -20.67 -16.81 12.67
CA LEU A 431 -21.69 -17.85 12.73
C LEU A 431 -21.19 -19.10 13.45
N ASN A 432 -21.98 -19.60 14.39
CA ASN A 432 -21.84 -20.94 14.94
C ASN A 432 -22.24 -22.02 13.91
N PRO A 433 -21.85 -23.29 14.10
CA PRO A 433 -22.27 -24.38 13.20
C PRO A 433 -23.78 -24.42 13.03
N ASN A 434 -24.24 -24.53 11.77
CA ASN A 434 -25.64 -24.50 11.34
C ASN A 434 -26.40 -23.17 11.56
N GLU A 435 -25.78 -22.15 12.15
CA GLU A 435 -26.38 -20.82 12.28
C GLU A 435 -26.49 -20.16 10.89
N SER A 436 -27.61 -19.46 10.68
CA SER A 436 -27.87 -18.68 9.46
C SER A 436 -28.17 -17.23 9.83
N LYS A 437 -27.70 -16.27 9.03
CA LYS A 437 -28.01 -14.85 9.15
C LYS A 437 -28.39 -14.27 7.79
N THR A 438 -29.27 -13.29 7.80
CA THR A 438 -29.53 -12.45 6.63
C THR A 438 -28.54 -11.29 6.64
N VAL A 439 -27.81 -11.12 5.55
CA VAL A 439 -26.91 -10.00 5.30
C VAL A 439 -27.63 -8.98 4.44
N THR A 440 -27.42 -7.69 4.69
CA THR A 440 -28.05 -6.61 3.91
C THR A 440 -27.03 -5.56 3.54
N LEU A 441 -26.82 -5.35 2.25
CA LEU A 441 -25.88 -4.38 1.69
C LEU A 441 -26.65 -3.35 0.86
N SER A 442 -26.31 -2.07 1.05
CA SER A 442 -26.93 -0.97 0.30
C SER A 442 -26.05 -0.53 -0.86
N LEU A 443 -26.66 -0.27 -2.00
CA LEU A 443 -26.05 0.30 -3.19
C LEU A 443 -26.68 1.66 -3.49
N CYS A 444 -25.87 2.60 -3.97
CA CYS A 444 -26.31 3.92 -4.39
C CYS A 444 -25.89 4.21 -5.84
N ASP A 445 -26.21 5.39 -6.34
CA ASP A 445 -25.76 5.89 -7.65
C ASP A 445 -24.26 5.66 -7.94
N ARG A 446 -23.40 5.92 -6.96
CA ARG A 446 -21.94 5.73 -7.05
C ARG A 446 -21.53 4.27 -7.17
N SER A 447 -22.39 3.33 -6.81
CA SER A 447 -22.13 1.90 -7.03
C SER A 447 -22.11 1.53 -8.50
N PHE A 448 -22.87 2.25 -9.34
CA PHE A 448 -23.04 1.98 -10.77
C PHE A 448 -22.35 3.00 -11.68
N SER A 449 -21.84 4.09 -11.08
CA SER A 449 -21.26 5.22 -11.81
C SER A 449 -19.79 5.01 -12.18
N TYR A 450 -19.39 5.63 -13.29
CA TYR A 450 -17.99 5.89 -13.63
C TYR A 450 -17.75 7.41 -13.70
N TYR A 451 -16.50 7.85 -13.62
CA TYR A 451 -16.16 9.26 -13.74
C TYR A 451 -15.97 9.63 -15.22
N ASN A 452 -16.92 10.37 -15.79
CA ASN A 452 -16.82 10.89 -17.15
C ASN A 452 -15.96 12.15 -17.16
N THR A 453 -14.86 12.13 -17.91
CA THR A 453 -13.88 13.22 -17.98
C THR A 453 -14.33 14.38 -18.86
N ASP A 454 -15.25 14.15 -19.79
CA ASP A 454 -15.72 15.18 -20.74
C ASP A 454 -16.70 16.13 -20.04
N VAL A 455 -17.64 15.57 -19.28
CA VAL A 455 -18.60 16.33 -18.45
C VAL A 455 -18.14 16.54 -17.01
N LYS A 456 -16.96 16.02 -16.64
CA LYS A 456 -16.30 16.18 -15.32
C LYS A 456 -17.20 15.80 -14.13
N THR A 457 -17.96 14.72 -14.26
CA THR A 457 -18.86 14.25 -13.20
C THR A 457 -19.06 12.73 -13.26
N TRP A 458 -19.69 12.19 -12.22
CA TRP A 458 -20.08 10.79 -12.14
C TRP A 458 -21.35 10.55 -12.95
N VAL A 459 -21.32 9.54 -13.80
CA VAL A 459 -22.45 9.18 -14.66
C VAL A 459 -22.67 7.68 -14.61
N ILE A 460 -23.94 7.28 -14.73
CA ILE A 460 -24.35 5.88 -14.84
C ILE A 460 -24.64 5.61 -16.32
N GLU A 461 -24.16 4.48 -16.82
CA GLU A 461 -24.40 4.06 -18.19
C GLU A 461 -25.69 3.24 -18.26
N ASN A 462 -26.49 3.42 -19.31
CA ASN A 462 -27.64 2.54 -19.52
C ASN A 462 -27.16 1.13 -19.85
N GLY A 463 -27.88 0.12 -19.36
CA GLY A 463 -27.54 -1.27 -19.60
C GLY A 463 -27.98 -2.20 -18.47
N GLU A 464 -27.55 -3.45 -18.59
CA GLU A 464 -27.78 -4.49 -17.61
C GLU A 464 -26.59 -4.58 -16.63
N TYR A 465 -26.91 -4.62 -15.34
CA TYR A 465 -25.95 -4.75 -14.26
C TYR A 465 -26.22 -6.06 -13.51
N GLU A 466 -25.23 -6.94 -13.46
CA GLU A 466 -25.25 -8.17 -12.66
C GLU A 466 -24.68 -7.88 -11.27
N ILE A 467 -25.52 -7.98 -10.24
CA ILE A 467 -25.15 -7.94 -8.83
C ILE A 467 -24.68 -9.34 -8.45
N GLN A 468 -23.45 -9.45 -7.93
CA GLN A 468 -22.82 -10.73 -7.65
C GLN A 468 -22.40 -10.81 -6.17
N ILE A 469 -22.79 -11.88 -5.48
CA ILE A 469 -22.37 -12.16 -4.10
C ILE A 469 -21.40 -13.33 -4.10
N GLY A 470 -20.22 -13.13 -3.51
CA GLY A 470 -19.17 -14.14 -3.44
C GLY A 470 -18.41 -14.16 -2.12
N SER A 471 -17.62 -15.21 -1.91
CA SER A 471 -16.65 -15.31 -0.80
C SER A 471 -15.23 -14.89 -1.22
N SER A 472 -15.01 -14.71 -2.52
CA SER A 472 -13.84 -14.12 -3.17
C SER A 472 -14.20 -13.78 -4.62
N LEU A 473 -13.33 -13.08 -5.34
CA LEU A 473 -13.55 -12.80 -6.77
C LEU A 473 -13.67 -14.07 -7.64
N LYS A 474 -13.02 -15.17 -7.23
CA LYS A 474 -13.07 -16.47 -7.93
C LYS A 474 -14.32 -17.28 -7.59
N ASN A 475 -14.91 -17.07 -6.42
CA ASN A 475 -16.03 -17.86 -5.91
C ASN A 475 -17.27 -16.96 -5.74
N ILE A 476 -18.01 -16.79 -6.85
CA ILE A 476 -19.31 -16.12 -6.87
C ILE A 476 -20.41 -17.17 -6.66
N HIS A 477 -21.26 -16.96 -5.66
CA HIS A 477 -22.29 -17.91 -5.24
C HIS A 477 -23.68 -17.52 -5.73
N LEU A 478 -24.02 -16.23 -5.67
CA LEU A 478 -25.33 -15.71 -6.06
C LEU A 478 -25.17 -14.59 -7.08
N LYS A 479 -26.16 -14.47 -7.96
CA LYS A 479 -26.24 -13.44 -9.00
C LYS A 479 -27.68 -13.00 -9.17
N GLU A 480 -27.88 -11.70 -9.39
CA GLU A 480 -29.18 -11.11 -9.75
C GLU A 480 -28.95 -9.98 -10.74
N SER A 481 -29.79 -9.85 -11.76
CA SER A 481 -29.65 -8.82 -12.79
C SER A 481 -30.63 -7.67 -12.56
N VAL A 482 -30.16 -6.44 -12.76
CA VAL A 482 -31.00 -5.23 -12.78
C VAL A 482 -30.71 -4.43 -14.05
N THR A 483 -31.72 -3.80 -14.62
CA THR A 483 -31.57 -2.98 -15.83
C THR A 483 -31.77 -1.52 -15.49
N TYR A 484 -30.89 -0.68 -16.02
CA TYR A 484 -31.04 0.77 -15.97
C TYR A 484 -31.25 1.31 -17.38
N ASP A 485 -32.39 1.96 -17.58
CA ASP A 485 -32.72 2.66 -18.82
C ASP A 485 -33.30 4.03 -18.48
N LYS A 486 -32.48 5.08 -18.61
CA LYS A 486 -32.98 6.45 -18.65
C LYS A 486 -32.84 7.02 -20.06
N ASN A 487 -33.89 7.72 -20.50
CA ASN A 487 -33.90 8.61 -21.66
C ASN A 487 -33.02 9.86 -21.44
N THR A 488 -31.80 9.69 -20.97
CA THR A 488 -30.78 10.74 -20.92
C THR A 488 -30.01 10.73 -22.24
N MET A 489 -29.93 11.90 -22.87
CA MET A 489 -29.14 12.13 -24.09
C MET A 489 -27.79 11.41 -24.01
N ASP A 490 -27.37 10.78 -25.11
CA ASP A 490 -26.05 10.16 -25.25
C ASP A 490 -24.97 11.16 -24.79
N ILE A 491 -24.44 10.94 -23.58
CA ILE A 491 -23.36 11.75 -23.05
C ILE A 491 -22.16 11.51 -23.96
N PRO A 492 -21.50 12.57 -24.47
CA PRO A 492 -20.29 12.40 -25.27
C PRO A 492 -19.28 11.50 -24.55
N VAL A 493 -18.72 10.56 -25.31
CA VAL A 493 -17.72 9.61 -24.81
C VAL A 493 -16.47 9.74 -25.67
N ASN A 494 -15.46 10.47 -25.22
CA ASN A 494 -14.15 10.48 -25.87
C ASN A 494 -13.39 9.16 -25.70
N CYS A 495 -13.85 8.27 -24.82
CA CYS A 495 -13.25 6.96 -24.56
C CYS A 495 -13.77 5.84 -25.48
N GLN A 496 -14.23 6.11 -26.71
CA GLN A 496 -14.73 5.07 -27.61
C GLN A 496 -13.61 4.13 -28.10
N SER A 497 -13.94 2.86 -28.31
CA SER A 497 -12.98 1.82 -28.72
C SER A 497 -12.22 2.14 -30.01
N GLN A 498 -12.84 2.82 -30.96
CA GLN A 498 -12.20 3.22 -32.23
C GLN A 498 -11.00 4.17 -32.04
N PHE A 499 -10.95 4.91 -30.93
CA PHE A 499 -9.93 5.92 -30.67
C PHE A 499 -8.81 5.43 -29.77
N ILE A 500 -9.09 4.45 -28.92
CA ILE A 500 -8.15 3.96 -27.91
C ILE A 500 -8.22 2.42 -27.82
N PRO A 501 -7.97 1.70 -28.93
CA PRO A 501 -8.23 0.27 -29.04
C PRO A 501 -7.49 -0.58 -27.98
N ASP A 502 -6.30 -0.17 -27.56
CA ASP A 502 -5.49 -0.93 -26.58
C ASP A 502 -6.21 -1.12 -25.23
N TYR A 503 -7.16 -0.25 -24.87
CA TYR A 503 -7.93 -0.36 -23.61
C TYR A 503 -9.15 -1.30 -23.72
N TYR A 504 -9.50 -1.71 -24.93
CA TYR A 504 -10.57 -2.66 -25.23
C TYR A 504 -10.03 -4.03 -25.62
N ASP A 505 -8.77 -4.08 -26.07
CA ASP A 505 -8.06 -5.32 -26.34
C ASP A 505 -7.94 -6.17 -25.07
N ARG A 506 -8.52 -7.37 -25.10
CA ARG A 506 -8.55 -8.29 -23.94
C ARG A 506 -7.36 -9.25 -23.88
N HIS A 507 -6.29 -9.00 -24.63
CA HIS A 507 -5.08 -9.82 -24.62
C HIS A 507 -4.14 -9.51 -23.43
N HIS A 508 -3.33 -10.51 -23.06
CA HIS A 508 -2.28 -10.42 -22.04
C HIS A 508 -0.92 -10.83 -22.64
N PRO A 509 0.18 -10.10 -22.36
CA PRO A 509 0.26 -8.86 -21.58
C PRO A 509 -0.43 -7.69 -22.27
N ILE A 510 -1.03 -6.79 -21.48
CA ILE A 510 -1.58 -5.54 -22.03
C ILE A 510 -0.43 -4.67 -22.54
N SER A 511 -0.57 -4.12 -23.75
CA SER A 511 0.40 -3.20 -24.33
C SER A 511 -0.31 -1.90 -24.68
N ILE A 512 -0.16 -0.90 -23.82
CA ILE A 512 -0.73 0.43 -24.06
C ILE A 512 0.31 1.31 -24.74
N SER A 513 0.03 1.66 -26.00
CA SER A 513 0.86 2.57 -26.77
C SER A 513 0.86 3.98 -26.17
N ASP A 514 1.96 4.70 -26.36
CA ASP A 514 2.08 6.11 -25.97
C ASP A 514 1.00 6.98 -26.62
N GLY A 515 0.66 6.68 -27.89
CA GLY A 515 -0.39 7.36 -28.64
C GLY A 515 -1.76 7.21 -27.98
N ASN A 516 -2.20 5.99 -27.68
CA ASN A 516 -3.48 5.75 -27.04
C ASN A 516 -3.53 6.29 -25.61
N PHE A 517 -2.42 6.25 -24.87
CA PHE A 517 -2.35 6.88 -23.53
C PHE A 517 -2.47 8.41 -23.60
N THR A 518 -1.75 9.06 -24.51
CA THR A 518 -1.87 10.52 -24.71
C THR A 518 -3.27 10.90 -25.21
N GLN A 519 -3.87 10.10 -26.08
CA GLN A 519 -5.24 10.33 -26.54
C GLN A 519 -6.26 10.18 -25.41
N LEU A 520 -6.12 9.16 -24.55
CA LEU A 520 -6.98 8.96 -23.38
C LEU A 520 -6.85 10.11 -22.37
N THR A 521 -5.63 10.56 -22.09
CA THR A 521 -5.36 11.54 -21.04
C THR A 521 -5.49 12.98 -21.50
N GLY A 522 -5.36 13.24 -22.81
CA GLY A 522 -5.18 14.58 -23.36
C GLY A 522 -3.84 15.23 -22.96
N ILE A 523 -2.94 14.45 -22.34
CA ILE A 523 -1.65 14.93 -21.83
C ILE A 523 -0.56 14.30 -22.71
N PRO A 524 0.27 15.11 -23.39
CA PRO A 524 1.47 14.60 -24.04
C PRO A 524 2.34 13.91 -23.00
N ILE A 525 2.76 12.67 -23.25
CA ILE A 525 3.78 12.05 -22.41
C ILE A 525 5.02 12.94 -22.50
N PRO A 526 5.52 13.48 -21.38
CA PRO A 526 6.73 14.29 -21.43
C PRO A 526 7.83 13.41 -22.01
N PHE A 527 8.52 13.89 -23.05
CA PHE A 527 9.69 13.20 -23.59
C PHE A 527 10.60 12.79 -22.43
N ALA A 528 11.10 11.56 -22.47
CA ALA A 528 11.99 10.99 -21.44
C ALA A 528 12.94 12.06 -20.90
N PHE A 529 12.97 12.24 -19.57
CA PHE A 529 13.78 13.26 -18.90
C PHE A 529 15.20 13.30 -19.51
N LYS A 530 15.50 14.35 -20.28
CA LYS A 530 16.81 14.56 -20.88
C LYS A 530 17.65 15.42 -19.97
N ARG A 531 18.06 14.84 -18.84
CA ARG A 531 18.91 15.48 -17.82
C ARG A 531 20.05 16.34 -18.37
N LYS A 532 20.74 15.89 -19.43
CA LYS A 532 21.86 16.63 -20.05
C LYS A 532 21.46 18.02 -20.59
N GLU A 533 20.17 18.23 -20.83
CA GLU A 533 19.61 19.46 -21.39
C GLU A 533 18.93 20.34 -20.32
N GLU A 534 18.63 19.81 -19.13
CA GLU A 534 17.98 20.56 -18.05
C GLU A 534 18.98 21.08 -17.02
N PRO A 535 18.85 22.35 -16.56
CA PRO A 535 19.68 22.86 -15.47
C PRO A 535 19.30 22.22 -14.13
N PHE A 536 20.29 22.04 -13.25
CA PHE A 536 20.07 21.65 -11.86
C PHE A 536 19.24 22.73 -11.14
N THR A 537 18.33 22.28 -10.28
CA THR A 537 17.51 23.16 -9.44
C THR A 537 17.61 22.74 -8.00
N ILE A 538 17.00 23.50 -7.08
CA ILE A 538 16.94 23.12 -5.66
C ILE A 538 16.10 21.83 -5.43
N ASN A 539 15.30 21.43 -6.42
CA ASN A 539 14.53 20.20 -6.40
C ASN A 539 15.27 19.03 -7.06
N SER A 540 16.47 19.26 -7.60
CA SER A 540 17.31 18.15 -8.09
C SER A 540 17.76 17.27 -6.93
N THR A 541 17.85 15.96 -7.15
CA THR A 541 18.34 15.01 -6.13
C THR A 541 19.87 15.05 -6.04
N ILE A 542 20.43 14.45 -4.99
CA ILE A 542 21.89 14.30 -4.89
C ILE A 542 22.41 13.32 -5.96
N THR A 543 21.66 12.25 -6.25
CA THR A 543 21.92 11.34 -7.38
C THR A 543 22.02 12.14 -8.68
N GLU A 544 21.08 13.06 -8.89
CA GLU A 544 21.13 13.98 -10.02
C GLU A 544 22.39 14.87 -9.97
N LEU A 545 22.67 15.54 -8.86
CA LEU A 545 23.83 16.42 -8.81
C LEU A 545 25.16 15.66 -9.01
N SER A 546 25.25 14.39 -8.62
CA SER A 546 26.46 13.56 -8.63
C SER A 546 27.06 13.24 -10.01
N GLU A 547 26.40 13.60 -11.12
CA GLU A 547 27.07 13.52 -12.43
C GLU A 547 28.20 14.53 -12.56
N VAL A 548 28.10 15.68 -11.89
CA VAL A 548 29.15 16.71 -11.89
C VAL A 548 30.02 16.62 -10.64
N TRP A 549 31.26 17.10 -10.73
CA TRP A 549 32.26 16.94 -9.66
C TRP A 549 31.80 17.57 -8.33
N ILE A 550 31.15 18.75 -8.37
CA ILE A 550 30.69 19.44 -7.16
C ILE A 550 29.57 18.66 -6.47
N GLY A 551 28.74 17.95 -7.24
CA GLY A 551 27.70 17.09 -6.69
C GLY A 551 28.26 15.82 -6.06
N ARG A 552 29.30 15.20 -6.65
CA ARG A 552 29.99 14.06 -6.03
C ARG A 552 30.63 14.44 -4.69
N LEU A 553 31.18 15.66 -4.62
CA LEU A 553 31.69 16.22 -3.37
C LEU A 553 30.57 16.39 -2.34
N LEU A 554 29.44 17.00 -2.73
CA LEU A 554 28.29 17.16 -1.84
C LEU A 554 27.76 15.81 -1.34
N ALA A 555 27.60 14.83 -2.23
CA ALA A 555 27.15 13.48 -1.88
C ALA A 555 28.06 12.83 -0.84
N SER A 556 29.38 12.90 -1.05
CA SER A 556 30.38 12.37 -0.11
C SER A 556 30.28 13.04 1.27
N VAL A 557 30.13 14.37 1.30
CA VAL A 557 29.96 15.13 2.55
C VAL A 557 28.65 14.76 3.25
N ALA A 558 27.53 14.73 2.52
CA ALA A 558 26.20 14.41 3.06
C ALA A 558 26.12 12.99 3.63
N LEU A 559 26.67 11.99 2.92
CA LEU A 559 26.74 10.62 3.40
C LEU A 559 27.64 10.49 4.64
N LYS A 560 28.79 11.18 4.66
CA LYS A 560 29.69 11.19 5.82
C LYS A 560 29.03 11.83 7.04
N GLN A 561 28.29 12.91 6.85
CA GLN A 561 27.56 13.58 7.93
C GLN A 561 26.41 12.73 8.45
N SER A 562 25.65 12.08 7.57
CA SER A 562 24.56 11.18 7.95
C SER A 562 25.05 10.00 8.78
N LYS A 563 26.19 9.39 8.40
CA LYS A 563 26.88 8.37 9.22
C LYS A 563 27.26 8.86 10.61
N LYS A 564 27.69 10.13 10.74
CA LYS A 564 28.05 10.74 12.02
C LYS A 564 26.83 11.03 12.90
N MET A 565 25.71 11.42 12.29
CA MET A 565 24.46 11.71 13.00
C MET A 565 23.71 10.45 13.43
N MET A 566 23.99 9.30 12.80
CA MET A 566 23.44 8.01 13.19
C MET A 566 24.56 6.99 13.50
N PRO A 567 25.32 7.15 14.60
CA PRO A 567 26.40 6.24 14.96
C PRO A 567 25.90 4.81 15.17
N SER A 568 24.68 4.65 15.69
CA SER A 568 24.00 3.36 15.88
C SER A 568 23.64 2.66 14.56
N ALA A 569 23.53 3.40 13.46
CA ALA A 569 23.24 2.85 12.14
C ALA A 569 24.49 2.31 11.42
N VAL A 570 25.70 2.76 11.80
CA VAL A 570 26.95 2.46 11.06
C VAL A 570 27.27 0.96 11.03
N ASN A 571 26.83 0.22 12.05
CA ASN A 571 27.05 -1.22 12.16
C ASN A 571 25.88 -2.06 11.61
N ASP A 572 24.81 -1.41 11.13
CA ASP A 572 23.66 -2.08 10.53
C ASP A 572 23.60 -1.77 9.02
N GLU A 573 23.99 -2.74 8.21
CA GLU A 573 24.00 -2.64 6.75
C GLU A 573 22.63 -2.25 6.17
N LYS A 574 21.54 -2.62 6.86
CA LYS A 574 20.16 -2.38 6.46
C LYS A 574 19.80 -0.90 6.63
N ILE A 575 20.09 -0.35 7.80
CA ILE A 575 19.89 1.08 8.09
C ILE A 575 20.81 1.89 7.19
N MET A 576 22.03 1.43 6.93
CA MET A 576 22.94 2.12 6.01
C MET A 576 22.45 2.16 4.57
N LYS A 577 21.80 1.10 4.04
CA LYS A 577 21.20 1.13 2.70
C LYS A 577 20.04 2.13 2.63
N MET A 578 19.16 2.16 3.63
CA MET A 578 18.07 3.12 3.75
C MET A 578 18.60 4.56 3.82
N VAL A 579 19.58 4.81 4.69
CA VAL A 579 20.22 6.13 4.85
C VAL A 579 20.90 6.56 3.56
N HIS A 580 21.64 5.66 2.92
CA HIS A 580 22.30 5.96 1.66
C HIS A 580 21.29 6.35 0.57
N THR A 581 20.27 5.51 0.36
CA THR A 581 19.25 5.76 -0.66
C THR A 581 18.46 7.03 -0.35
N GLY A 582 18.01 7.20 0.89
CA GLY A 582 17.28 8.40 1.33
C GLY A 582 18.09 9.69 1.15
N VAL A 583 19.39 9.69 1.46
CA VAL A 583 20.26 10.84 1.21
C VAL A 583 20.41 11.10 -0.29
N MET A 584 20.70 10.06 -1.06
CA MET A 584 20.99 10.18 -2.49
C MET A 584 19.77 10.65 -3.30
N GLU A 585 18.58 10.13 -2.97
CA GLU A 585 17.32 10.51 -3.63
C GLU A 585 16.69 11.78 -3.03
N SER A 586 17.22 12.30 -1.92
CA SER A 586 16.74 13.56 -1.35
C SER A 586 16.99 14.75 -2.29
N PRO A 587 16.00 15.63 -2.49
CA PRO A 587 16.21 16.91 -3.15
C PRO A 587 17.17 17.80 -2.37
N LEU A 588 17.93 18.66 -3.06
CA LEU A 588 18.86 19.60 -2.41
C LEU A 588 18.18 20.51 -1.37
N ARG A 589 16.91 20.89 -1.56
CA ARG A 589 16.14 21.65 -0.57
C ARG A 589 15.97 20.90 0.76
N SER A 590 15.83 19.56 0.73
CA SER A 590 15.63 18.76 1.95
C SER A 590 16.88 18.78 2.82
N LEU A 591 18.07 18.85 2.20
CA LEU A 591 19.32 19.01 2.95
C LEU A 591 19.34 20.29 3.77
N VAL A 592 18.80 21.40 3.24
CA VAL A 592 18.71 22.67 3.98
C VAL A 592 17.83 22.46 5.22
N ALA A 593 16.61 21.92 5.03
CA ALA A 593 15.66 21.68 6.10
C ALA A 593 16.20 20.71 7.17
N MET A 594 16.91 19.66 6.76
CA MET A 594 17.44 18.63 7.66
C MET A 594 18.79 19.00 8.30
N SER A 595 19.48 20.02 7.80
CA SER A 595 20.81 20.42 8.29
C SER A 595 20.79 21.11 9.64
N ASN A 596 19.61 21.44 10.18
CA ASN A 596 19.44 22.22 11.41
C ASN A 596 20.25 23.52 11.39
N GLY A 597 20.27 24.21 10.24
CA GLY A 597 20.98 25.47 10.03
C GLY A 597 22.44 25.35 9.58
N ALA A 598 23.00 24.14 9.46
CA ALA A 598 24.38 23.94 8.97
C ALA A 598 24.54 24.19 7.45
N LEU A 599 23.47 24.02 6.67
CA LEU A 599 23.42 24.35 5.25
C LEU A 599 22.37 25.45 5.05
N THR A 600 22.80 26.61 4.55
CA THR A 600 21.89 27.71 4.21
C THR A 600 21.39 27.57 2.77
N HIS A 601 20.25 28.21 2.48
CA HIS A 601 19.72 28.27 1.12
C HIS A 601 20.72 28.91 0.13
N SER A 602 21.43 29.97 0.55
CA SER A 602 22.44 30.64 -0.28
C SER A 602 23.61 29.71 -0.64
N LEU A 603 24.10 28.90 0.31
CA LEU A 603 25.16 27.93 0.04
C LEU A 603 24.74 26.92 -1.02
N VAL A 604 23.53 26.37 -0.89
CA VAL A 604 22.98 25.41 -1.86
C VAL A 604 22.77 26.05 -3.24
N GLN A 605 22.30 27.31 -3.30
CA GLN A 605 22.20 28.04 -4.57
C GLN A 605 23.55 28.31 -5.23
N GLY A 606 24.60 28.54 -4.42
CA GLY A 606 25.98 28.62 -4.91
C GLY A 606 26.45 27.30 -5.53
N ILE A 607 26.19 26.16 -4.87
CA ILE A 607 26.49 24.81 -5.39
C ILE A 607 25.74 24.55 -6.71
N ILE A 608 24.45 24.85 -6.76
CA ILE A 608 23.63 24.72 -7.98
C ILE A 608 24.19 25.60 -9.10
N SER A 609 24.60 26.83 -8.79
CA SER A 609 25.19 27.75 -9.75
C SER A 609 26.50 27.20 -10.31
N ILE A 610 27.37 26.59 -9.50
CA ILE A 610 28.58 25.88 -9.96
C ILE A 610 28.20 24.70 -10.87
N ALA A 611 27.24 23.87 -10.44
CA ALA A 611 26.79 22.71 -11.20
C ALA A 611 26.25 23.09 -12.59
N ASN A 612 25.60 24.25 -12.68
CA ASN A 612 25.10 24.86 -13.91
C ASN A 612 26.14 25.73 -14.66
N LYS A 613 27.42 25.70 -14.28
CA LYS A 613 28.52 26.49 -14.88
C LYS A 613 28.33 28.02 -14.80
N LYS A 614 27.55 28.51 -13.83
CA LYS A 614 27.30 29.95 -13.54
C LYS A 614 28.19 30.45 -12.40
N TYR A 615 29.51 30.43 -12.59
CA TYR A 615 30.49 30.69 -11.52
C TYR A 615 30.38 32.08 -10.87
N PHE A 616 30.14 33.14 -11.64
CA PHE A 616 29.97 34.50 -11.08
C PHE A 616 28.73 34.62 -10.19
N GLN A 617 27.66 33.89 -10.52
CA GLN A 617 26.46 33.84 -9.69
C GLN A 617 26.72 33.06 -8.40
N ALA A 618 27.50 31.98 -8.47
CA ALA A 618 27.91 31.22 -7.29
C ALA A 618 28.68 32.09 -6.28
N ILE A 619 29.63 32.91 -6.75
CA ILE A 619 30.40 33.83 -5.90
C ILE A 619 29.46 34.79 -5.16
N LYS A 620 28.46 35.36 -5.85
CA LYS A 620 27.47 36.25 -5.22
C LYS A 620 26.72 35.56 -4.09
N TYR A 621 26.29 34.31 -4.29
CA TYR A 621 25.59 33.55 -3.25
C TYR A 621 26.46 33.24 -2.04
N PHE A 622 27.74 32.89 -2.25
CA PHE A 622 28.66 32.62 -1.14
C PHE A 622 29.04 33.89 -0.36
N LEU A 623 29.02 35.06 -1.00
CA LEU A 623 29.27 36.36 -0.35
C LEU A 623 28.03 36.94 0.36
N SER A 624 26.84 36.42 0.06
CA SER A 624 25.57 36.85 0.67
C SER A 624 25.21 36.10 1.96
N ASN A 625 26.11 35.24 2.43
CA ASN A 625 25.90 34.32 3.54
C ASN A 625 26.52 34.82 4.84
#